data_AF-A0AB38PCD4-F1
#
_entry.id   AF-A0AB38PCD4-F1
#
_cell.length_a   1.000
_cell.length_b   1.000
_cell.length_c   1.000
_cell.angle_alpha   90.00
_cell.angle_beta   90.00
_cell.angle_gamma   90.00
#
_symmetry.space_group_name_H-M   'P 1'
#
loop_
_entity.id
_entity.type
_entity.pdbx_description
1 polymer ?
#
loop_
_entity_poly.entity_id
_entity_poly.type
_entity_poly.pdbx_seq_one_letter_code
_entity_poly.pdbx_strand_id
1 'polypeptide(L)'
;MHESLSLISEEQTSNLKQLVNPPSYYSKADMLFELASQPKTLTRLYNEMSQTEKNYISTFLKNGESLILINKRKLKKLPICYKYGIVTFVKEDTFVVNNLILTMLNEVVLNKKYPDFPPKTIREEDYVMKLHGQYTAIEKYKNVSLKDELDEYNLESLKDICRSYEIKGFSNKKKSLIIDLITDAFFQDFSILKQELAQMPHRILDIFVDTYKTGKNVNTNYDFHALNAYLGMDFQVLERHLFILRFDIRSEVIIIPQDVMNHFSQYVNDIGGLDNLLPDLLTINNDVPFLDEDDYLMKNRIFYTISIVIRLTNL
;
A
#
# COMPACT_ATOMS: atom_id res chain seq x y z
N MET A 1 -15.86 6.19 14.13
CA MET A 1 -16.81 6.50 13.03
C MET A 1 -16.68 5.32 12.09
N HIS A 2 -17.74 4.63 11.66
CA HIS A 2 -17.55 3.32 11.01
C HIS A 2 -16.91 3.42 9.62
N GLU A 3 -15.59 3.53 9.56
CA GLU A 3 -14.85 3.81 8.32
C GLU A 3 -14.95 2.64 7.34
N SER A 4 -15.16 1.40 7.84
CA SER A 4 -15.44 0.23 7.00
C SER A 4 -16.73 0.31 6.17
N LEU A 5 -17.61 1.29 6.42
CA LEU A 5 -18.77 1.56 5.56
C LEU A 5 -18.38 2.28 4.25
N SER A 6 -17.18 2.88 4.17
CA SER A 6 -16.64 3.44 2.93
C SER A 6 -16.42 2.35 1.86
N LEU A 7 -16.07 1.13 2.29
CA LEU A 7 -15.79 -0.05 1.46
C LEU A 7 -17.02 -0.64 0.76
N ILE A 8 -18.22 -0.14 1.06
CA ILE A 8 -19.44 -0.52 0.34
C ILE A 8 -19.34 0.04 -1.07
N SER A 9 -19.23 -0.81 -2.09
CA SER A 9 -19.03 -0.40 -3.48
C SER A 9 -20.22 0.40 -4.02
N GLU A 10 -20.06 1.13 -5.12
CA GLU A 10 -21.21 1.84 -5.74
C GLU A 10 -22.30 0.88 -6.24
N GLU A 11 -21.95 -0.35 -6.62
CA GLU A 11 -22.92 -1.40 -6.93
C GLU A 11 -23.72 -1.80 -5.68
N GLN A 12 -23.04 -2.10 -4.56
CA GLN A 12 -23.68 -2.42 -3.29
C GLN A 12 -24.53 -1.24 -2.77
N THR A 13 -24.05 -0.03 -2.96
CA THR A 13 -24.75 1.23 -2.63
C THR A 13 -26.01 1.40 -3.47
N SER A 14 -25.96 1.09 -4.77
CA SER A 14 -27.13 1.09 -5.66
C SER A 14 -28.16 0.01 -5.27
N ASN A 15 -27.70 -1.21 -4.96
CA ASN A 15 -28.54 -2.29 -4.45
C ASN A 15 -29.23 -1.89 -3.13
N LEU A 16 -28.52 -1.25 -2.19
CA LEU A 16 -29.09 -0.73 -0.95
C LEU A 16 -30.12 0.38 -1.19
N LYS A 17 -29.85 1.34 -2.10
CA LYS A 17 -30.81 2.39 -2.51
C LYS A 17 -32.12 1.78 -3.03
N GLN A 18 -32.04 0.76 -3.87
CA GLN A 18 -33.22 0.04 -4.37
C GLN A 18 -33.96 -0.75 -3.28
N LEU A 19 -33.25 -1.23 -2.25
CA LEU A 19 -33.83 -2.05 -1.18
C LEU A 19 -34.62 -1.22 -0.15
N VAL A 20 -34.09 -0.07 0.28
CA VAL A 20 -34.67 0.77 1.35
C VAL A 20 -35.41 2.01 0.83
N ASN A 21 -35.23 2.37 -0.45
CA ASN A 21 -35.79 3.56 -1.11
C ASN A 21 -35.60 4.88 -0.32
N PRO A 22 -34.34 5.28 -0.04
CA PRO A 22 -34.02 6.40 0.83
C PRO A 22 -34.10 7.75 0.10
N PRO A 23 -34.19 8.87 0.83
CA PRO A 23 -33.99 10.21 0.27
C PRO A 23 -32.63 10.35 -0.44
N SER A 24 -32.59 11.16 -1.50
CA SER A 24 -31.42 11.28 -2.39
C SER A 24 -30.14 11.81 -1.72
N TYR A 25 -30.26 12.45 -0.55
CA TYR A 25 -29.16 13.02 0.23
C TYR A 25 -28.57 12.05 1.28
N TYR A 26 -29.11 10.83 1.43
CA TYR A 26 -28.61 9.86 2.41
C TYR A 26 -27.21 9.33 2.05
N SER A 27 -26.30 9.33 3.02
CA SER A 27 -24.98 8.73 2.94
C SER A 27 -25.04 7.20 3.03
N LYS A 28 -23.90 6.53 2.76
CA LYS A 28 -23.77 5.07 2.91
C LYS A 28 -24.09 4.58 4.32
N ALA A 29 -23.85 5.41 5.35
CA ALA A 29 -24.23 5.09 6.73
C ALA A 29 -25.74 5.24 6.96
N ASP A 30 -26.34 6.36 6.51
CA ASP A 30 -27.77 6.63 6.69
C ASP A 30 -28.64 5.55 6.04
N MET A 31 -28.23 5.04 4.87
CA MET A 31 -28.93 3.94 4.18
C MET A 31 -28.88 2.60 4.93
N LEU A 32 -27.89 2.37 5.79
CA LEU A 32 -27.83 1.20 6.67
C LEU A 32 -28.62 1.39 7.97
N PHE A 33 -28.64 2.60 8.53
CA PHE A 33 -29.56 2.92 9.62
C PHE A 33 -31.02 2.85 9.16
N GLU A 34 -31.32 3.21 7.92
CA GLU A 34 -32.65 3.08 7.33
C GLU A 34 -33.00 1.62 6.95
N LEU A 35 -32.01 0.78 6.63
CA LEU A 35 -32.24 -0.67 6.55
C LEU A 35 -32.65 -1.25 7.92
N ALA A 36 -32.16 -0.67 9.02
CA ALA A 36 -32.49 -1.08 10.39
C ALA A 36 -33.85 -0.56 10.86
N SER A 37 -34.20 0.69 10.52
CA SER A 37 -35.48 1.33 10.86
C SER A 37 -36.69 0.63 10.18
N GLN A 38 -36.42 -0.17 9.14
CA GLN A 38 -37.42 -0.91 8.38
C GLN A 38 -37.40 -2.45 8.64
N PRO A 39 -37.94 -2.96 9.78
CA PRO A 39 -38.01 -4.39 10.09
C PRO A 39 -38.56 -5.29 8.97
N LYS A 40 -39.54 -4.81 8.19
CA LYS A 40 -40.10 -5.56 7.04
C LYS A 40 -39.06 -5.75 5.91
N THR A 41 -38.27 -4.72 5.64
CA THR A 41 -37.22 -4.71 4.61
C THR A 41 -36.06 -5.61 5.01
N LEU A 42 -35.63 -5.54 6.27
CA LEU A 42 -34.59 -6.40 6.83
C LEU A 42 -35.03 -7.88 6.92
N THR A 43 -36.30 -8.13 7.29
CA THR A 43 -36.89 -9.48 7.28
C THR A 43 -37.00 -10.05 5.86
N ARG A 44 -37.38 -9.24 4.87
CA ARG A 44 -37.36 -9.63 3.44
C ARG A 44 -35.95 -10.02 3.00
N LEU A 45 -34.97 -9.14 3.26
CA LEU A 45 -33.56 -9.38 2.94
C LEU A 45 -33.04 -10.69 3.56
N TYR A 46 -33.34 -10.95 4.83
CA TYR A 46 -32.98 -12.22 5.47
C TYR A 46 -33.71 -13.41 4.85
N ASN A 47 -35.00 -13.28 4.50
CA ASN A 47 -35.76 -14.37 3.89
C ASN A 47 -35.23 -14.76 2.51
N GLU A 48 -34.79 -13.80 1.69
CA GLU A 48 -34.16 -14.02 0.38
C GLU A 48 -32.82 -14.78 0.45
N MET A 49 -32.13 -14.76 1.59
CA MET A 49 -30.86 -15.49 1.78
C MET A 49 -31.02 -17.01 1.70
N SER A 50 -30.02 -17.68 1.14
CA SER A 50 -29.93 -19.14 1.16
C SER A 50 -29.80 -19.70 2.59
N GLN A 51 -30.14 -20.97 2.81
CA GLN A 51 -29.90 -21.60 4.11
C GLN A 51 -28.41 -21.61 4.49
N THR A 52 -27.51 -21.66 3.49
CA THR A 52 -26.06 -21.54 3.68
C THR A 52 -25.68 -20.19 4.26
N GLU A 53 -26.26 -19.09 3.78
CA GLU A 53 -26.07 -17.74 4.32
C GLU A 53 -26.63 -17.60 5.73
N LYS A 54 -27.86 -18.09 5.96
CA LYS A 54 -28.50 -18.10 7.28
C LYS A 54 -27.68 -18.88 8.32
N ASN A 55 -27.02 -19.96 7.89
CA ASN A 55 -26.08 -20.72 8.70
C ASN A 55 -24.79 -19.93 8.98
N TYR A 56 -24.20 -19.26 7.98
CA TYR A 56 -23.01 -18.42 8.19
C TYR A 56 -23.27 -17.21 9.11
N ILE A 57 -24.39 -16.50 8.93
CA ILE A 57 -24.82 -15.41 9.84
C ILE A 57 -24.98 -15.96 11.26
N SER A 58 -25.62 -17.13 11.41
CA SER A 58 -25.72 -17.82 12.70
C SER A 58 -24.37 -18.31 13.26
N THR A 59 -23.33 -18.48 12.44
CA THR A 59 -21.96 -18.78 12.90
C THR A 59 -21.26 -17.52 13.36
N PHE A 60 -21.28 -16.46 12.56
CA PHE A 60 -20.70 -15.16 12.91
C PHE A 60 -21.26 -14.64 14.24
N LEU A 61 -22.59 -14.64 14.39
CA LEU A 61 -23.29 -14.21 15.61
C LEU A 61 -23.02 -15.10 16.84
N LYS A 62 -22.66 -16.38 16.65
CA LYS A 62 -22.24 -17.28 17.76
C LYS A 62 -20.79 -17.08 18.17
N ASN A 63 -19.91 -16.75 17.22
CA ASN A 63 -18.48 -16.59 17.50
C ASN A 63 -18.19 -15.32 18.33
N GLY A 64 -18.98 -14.27 18.17
CA GLY A 64 -18.80 -13.01 18.91
C GLY A 64 -17.58 -12.19 18.50
N GLU A 65 -16.90 -12.56 17.41
CA GLU A 65 -15.70 -11.90 16.90
C GLU A 65 -16.02 -10.47 16.41
N SER A 66 -15.39 -9.44 16.98
CA SER A 66 -15.40 -8.09 16.41
C SER A 66 -14.79 -8.08 15.00
N LEU A 67 -13.56 -8.60 14.89
CA LEU A 67 -12.71 -8.84 13.71
C LEU A 67 -13.16 -9.93 12.70
N ILE A 68 -14.41 -9.99 12.24
CA ILE A 68 -14.76 -11.00 11.20
C ILE A 68 -14.14 -10.66 9.83
N LEU A 69 -13.16 -11.47 9.42
CA LEU A 69 -12.64 -11.54 8.05
C LEU A 69 -12.98 -12.88 7.38
N ILE A 70 -13.29 -12.84 6.09
CA ILE A 70 -13.58 -14.03 5.27
C ILE A 70 -12.82 -14.01 3.94
N ASN A 71 -12.63 -15.19 3.34
CA ASN A 71 -11.98 -15.32 2.03
C ASN A 71 -12.98 -15.53 0.89
N LYS A 72 -12.53 -15.40 -0.35
CA LYS A 72 -13.32 -15.60 -1.58
C LYS A 72 -14.02 -16.96 -1.67
N ARG A 73 -13.47 -18.00 -1.02
CA ARG A 73 -14.11 -19.34 -0.92
C ARG A 73 -15.34 -19.33 0.01
N LYS A 74 -15.30 -18.56 1.11
CA LYS A 74 -16.47 -18.28 1.95
C LYS A 74 -17.45 -17.35 1.20
N LEU A 75 -16.96 -16.28 0.56
CA LEU A 75 -17.76 -15.30 -0.20
C LEU A 75 -18.66 -15.94 -1.27
N LYS A 76 -18.16 -16.93 -2.03
CA LYS A 76 -18.95 -17.67 -3.03
C LYS A 76 -20.21 -18.34 -2.48
N LYS A 77 -20.34 -18.47 -1.15
CA LYS A 77 -21.50 -19.01 -0.44
C LYS A 77 -22.39 -17.92 0.19
N LEU A 78 -22.10 -16.65 -0.09
CA LEU A 78 -22.70 -15.45 0.55
C LEU A 78 -23.18 -14.38 -0.47
N PRO A 79 -23.87 -14.75 -1.57
CA PRO A 79 -24.20 -13.82 -2.66
C PRO A 79 -25.10 -12.65 -2.26
N ILE A 80 -26.15 -12.88 -1.46
CA ILE A 80 -27.07 -11.83 -0.99
C ILE A 80 -26.35 -10.95 0.04
N CYS A 81 -25.58 -11.56 0.95
CA CYS A 81 -24.78 -10.83 1.93
C CYS A 81 -23.75 -9.91 1.26
N TYR A 82 -23.14 -10.33 0.14
CA TYR A 82 -22.27 -9.45 -0.65
C TYR A 82 -23.07 -8.39 -1.41
N LYS A 83 -24.14 -8.76 -2.13
CA LYS A 83 -24.94 -7.84 -2.95
C LYS A 83 -25.39 -6.57 -2.19
N TYR A 84 -25.73 -6.72 -0.91
CA TYR A 84 -26.24 -5.64 -0.05
C TYR A 84 -25.24 -5.15 1.02
N GLY A 85 -23.93 -5.35 0.84
CA GLY A 85 -22.90 -4.71 1.69
C GLY A 85 -22.80 -5.25 3.13
N ILE A 86 -23.37 -6.42 3.42
CA ILE A 86 -23.12 -7.17 4.66
C ILE A 86 -21.70 -7.75 4.67
N VAL A 87 -21.18 -8.05 3.47
CA VAL A 87 -19.78 -8.38 3.21
C VAL A 87 -19.22 -7.37 2.21
N THR A 88 -18.09 -6.73 2.53
CA THR A 88 -17.40 -5.79 1.64
C THR A 88 -15.97 -6.26 1.31
N PHE A 89 -15.46 -5.82 0.17
CA PHE A 89 -14.10 -6.14 -0.28
C PHE A 89 -13.05 -5.36 0.53
N VAL A 90 -11.91 -5.99 0.83
CA VAL A 90 -10.77 -5.33 1.48
C VAL A 90 -9.54 -5.38 0.58
N LYS A 91 -9.01 -6.58 0.31
CA LYS A 91 -7.87 -6.78 -0.59
C LYS A 91 -7.85 -8.19 -1.19
N GLU A 92 -7.49 -8.31 -2.46
CA GLU A 92 -7.29 -9.59 -3.18
C GLU A 92 -8.41 -10.64 -3.00
N ASP A 93 -8.21 -11.59 -2.06
CA ASP A 93 -9.11 -12.69 -1.72
C ASP A 93 -9.81 -12.47 -0.36
N THR A 94 -9.61 -11.32 0.29
CA THR A 94 -10.03 -10.95 1.66
C THR A 94 -11.19 -9.95 1.67
N PHE A 95 -12.18 -10.24 2.51
CA PHE A 95 -13.43 -9.49 2.66
C PHE A 95 -13.76 -9.33 4.16
N VAL A 96 -14.35 -8.20 4.55
CA VAL A 96 -14.78 -7.92 5.93
C VAL A 96 -16.30 -8.09 6.05
N VAL A 97 -16.77 -8.56 7.21
CA VAL A 97 -18.21 -8.62 7.51
C VAL A 97 -18.62 -7.43 8.37
N ASN A 98 -19.75 -6.83 8.02
CA ASN A 98 -20.30 -5.62 8.63
C ASN A 98 -21.09 -5.95 9.91
N ASN A 99 -20.44 -5.78 11.07
CA ASN A 99 -21.01 -6.06 12.39
C ASN A 99 -22.35 -5.33 12.62
N LEU A 100 -22.50 -4.10 12.11
CA LEU A 100 -23.70 -3.29 12.30
C LEU A 100 -24.95 -4.01 11.77
N ILE A 101 -24.86 -4.56 10.55
CA ILE A 101 -25.97 -5.28 9.91
C ILE A 101 -26.18 -6.65 10.57
N LEU A 102 -25.12 -7.31 11.06
CA LEU A 102 -25.26 -8.56 11.84
C LEU A 102 -26.03 -8.32 13.15
N THR A 103 -25.72 -7.26 13.89
CA THR A 103 -26.46 -6.87 15.10
C THR A 103 -27.93 -6.59 14.77
N MET A 104 -28.21 -5.79 13.74
CA MET A 104 -29.58 -5.50 13.31
C MET A 104 -30.37 -6.77 12.95
N LEU A 105 -29.75 -7.72 12.23
CA LEU A 105 -30.35 -9.02 11.93
C LEU A 105 -30.62 -9.85 13.21
N ASN A 106 -29.71 -9.83 14.18
CA ASN A 106 -29.90 -10.49 15.47
C ASN A 106 -31.08 -9.91 16.25
N GLU A 107 -31.15 -8.59 16.37
CA GLU A 107 -32.18 -7.89 17.14
C GLU A 107 -33.56 -8.01 16.50
N VAL A 108 -33.67 -7.69 15.20
CA VAL A 108 -34.95 -7.43 14.53
C VAL A 108 -35.55 -8.67 13.86
N VAL A 109 -34.72 -9.59 13.36
CA VAL A 109 -35.19 -10.78 12.60
C VAL A 109 -35.02 -12.07 13.40
N LEU A 110 -33.99 -12.14 14.25
CA LEU A 110 -33.70 -13.31 15.08
C LEU A 110 -34.13 -13.15 16.54
N ASN A 111 -34.83 -12.06 16.89
CA ASN A 111 -35.39 -11.79 18.22
C ASN A 111 -34.37 -11.89 19.36
N LYS A 112 -33.18 -11.31 19.19
CA LYS A 112 -32.02 -11.38 20.12
C LYS A 112 -31.65 -12.81 20.56
N LYS A 113 -31.72 -13.77 19.62
CA LYS A 113 -31.33 -15.18 19.84
C LYS A 113 -29.86 -15.38 20.21
N TYR A 114 -28.98 -14.48 19.77
CA TYR A 114 -27.54 -14.51 20.06
C TYR A 114 -27.16 -13.28 20.92
N PRO A 115 -26.00 -13.31 21.62
CA PRO A 115 -25.52 -12.16 22.38
C PRO A 115 -25.38 -10.90 21.53
N ASP A 116 -25.44 -9.73 22.16
CA ASP A 116 -25.17 -8.46 21.48
C ASP A 116 -23.72 -8.43 20.98
N PHE A 117 -23.54 -8.00 19.73
CA PHE A 117 -22.27 -8.14 19.02
C PHE A 117 -21.32 -6.98 19.36
N PRO A 118 -20.03 -7.23 19.67
CA PRO A 118 -19.11 -6.15 19.95
C PRO A 118 -18.91 -5.26 18.70
N PRO A 119 -18.95 -3.92 18.86
CA PRO A 119 -18.50 -3.03 17.80
C PRO A 119 -17.01 -3.29 17.53
N LYS A 120 -16.56 -3.05 16.29
CA LYS A 120 -15.13 -3.08 15.99
C LYS A 120 -14.43 -2.00 16.84
N THR A 121 -13.31 -2.34 17.43
CA THR A 121 -12.42 -1.36 18.06
C THR A 121 -11.80 -0.46 16.99
N ILE A 122 -11.36 0.74 17.36
CA ILE A 122 -10.71 1.69 16.43
C ILE A 122 -9.56 0.99 15.68
N ARG A 123 -8.69 0.26 16.40
CA ARG A 123 -7.59 -0.53 15.81
C ARG A 123 -8.03 -1.57 14.77
N GLU A 124 -9.24 -2.13 14.88
CA GLU A 124 -9.79 -3.08 13.90
C GLU A 124 -10.42 -2.38 12.70
N GLU A 125 -10.97 -1.18 12.86
CA GLU A 125 -11.39 -0.33 11.72
C GLU A 125 -10.13 0.19 10.99
N ASP A 126 -9.16 0.75 11.71
CA ASP A 126 -7.84 1.22 11.21
C ASP A 126 -7.13 0.12 10.39
N TYR A 127 -7.04 -1.10 10.94
CA TYR A 127 -6.38 -2.23 10.27
C TYR A 127 -7.05 -2.57 8.94
N VAL A 128 -8.39 -2.57 8.88
CA VAL A 128 -9.12 -2.83 7.65
C VAL A 128 -8.97 -1.69 6.65
N MET A 129 -8.90 -0.43 7.10
CA MET A 129 -8.64 0.73 6.24
C MET A 129 -7.21 0.68 5.66
N LYS A 130 -6.20 0.42 6.50
CA LYS A 130 -4.80 0.21 6.08
C LYS A 130 -4.70 -0.90 5.03
N LEU A 131 -5.29 -2.07 5.27
CA LEU A 131 -5.29 -3.17 4.31
C LEU A 131 -5.91 -2.80 2.94
N HIS A 132 -6.96 -1.98 2.93
CA HIS A 132 -7.61 -1.55 1.69
C HIS A 132 -6.83 -0.42 0.98
N GLY A 133 -6.30 0.54 1.72
CA GLY A 133 -5.43 1.61 1.20
C GLY A 133 -4.18 1.04 0.53
N GLN A 134 -3.48 0.14 1.23
CA GLN A 134 -2.31 -0.59 0.72
C GLN A 134 -2.62 -1.30 -0.61
N TYR A 135 -3.73 -2.05 -0.67
CA TYR A 135 -4.15 -2.73 -1.90
C TYR A 135 -4.49 -1.76 -3.04
N THR A 136 -5.19 -0.68 -2.73
CA THR A 136 -5.61 0.33 -3.71
C THR A 136 -4.42 1.07 -4.30
N ALA A 137 -3.40 1.38 -3.49
CA ALA A 137 -2.15 1.95 -3.96
C ALA A 137 -1.36 0.95 -4.83
N ILE A 138 -1.23 -0.31 -4.40
CA ILE A 138 -0.53 -1.35 -5.17
C ILE A 138 -1.16 -1.53 -6.57
N GLU A 139 -2.49 -1.63 -6.69
CA GLU A 139 -3.13 -1.75 -8.00
C GLU A 139 -3.11 -0.43 -8.81
N LYS A 140 -3.18 0.75 -8.16
CA LYS A 140 -3.03 2.05 -8.84
C LYS A 140 -1.67 2.19 -9.52
N TYR A 141 -0.59 1.79 -8.84
CA TYR A 141 0.78 2.00 -9.29
C TYR A 141 1.44 0.76 -9.93
N LYS A 142 0.67 -0.32 -10.12
CA LYS A 142 1.11 -1.61 -10.66
C LYS A 142 1.86 -1.56 -12.00
N ASN A 143 1.47 -0.64 -12.86
CA ASN A 143 2.02 -0.48 -14.22
C ASN A 143 2.73 0.87 -14.39
N VAL A 144 3.15 1.52 -13.30
CA VAL A 144 3.80 2.84 -13.37
C VAL A 144 5.19 2.73 -13.99
N SER A 145 5.57 3.70 -14.81
CA SER A 145 6.92 3.80 -15.39
C SER A 145 7.83 4.70 -14.55
N LEU A 146 9.14 4.53 -14.69
CA LEU A 146 10.14 5.40 -14.08
C LEU A 146 9.93 6.87 -14.48
N LYS A 147 9.47 7.08 -15.73
CA LYS A 147 9.15 8.39 -16.27
C LYS A 147 7.95 9.05 -15.59
N ASP A 148 6.93 8.28 -15.20
CA ASP A 148 5.78 8.82 -14.46
C ASP A 148 6.19 9.21 -13.02
N GLU A 149 6.99 8.37 -12.36
CA GLU A 149 7.51 8.66 -11.02
C GLU A 149 8.42 9.90 -11.01
N LEU A 150 9.29 10.04 -12.01
CA LEU A 150 10.13 11.23 -12.20
C LEU A 150 9.33 12.50 -12.53
N ASP A 151 8.07 12.41 -12.99
CA ASP A 151 7.21 13.60 -13.15
C ASP A 151 6.52 14.05 -11.86
N GLU A 152 6.67 13.35 -10.73
CA GLU A 152 6.35 13.91 -9.41
C GLU A 152 7.50 14.80 -8.87
N TYR A 153 8.74 14.62 -9.37
CA TYR A 153 9.91 15.36 -8.88
C TYR A 153 9.91 16.83 -9.30
N ASN A 154 10.46 17.70 -8.45
CA ASN A 154 10.71 19.10 -8.82
C ASN A 154 11.95 19.24 -9.73
N LEU A 155 12.06 20.38 -10.41
CA LEU A 155 13.12 20.60 -11.41
C LEU A 155 14.54 20.50 -10.86
N GLU A 156 14.78 20.89 -9.60
CA GLU A 156 16.14 20.88 -9.05
C GLU A 156 16.54 19.47 -8.59
N SER A 157 15.63 18.71 -7.97
CA SER A 157 15.89 17.31 -7.61
C SER A 157 16.15 16.43 -8.84
N LEU A 158 15.52 16.72 -10.00
CA LEU A 158 15.89 16.08 -11.27
C LEU A 158 17.30 16.44 -11.74
N LYS A 159 17.79 17.66 -11.46
CA LYS A 159 19.18 18.02 -11.73
C LYS A 159 20.14 17.38 -10.74
N ASP A 160 19.72 17.16 -9.49
CA ASP A 160 20.51 16.43 -8.50
C ASP A 160 20.72 14.97 -8.92
N ILE A 161 19.69 14.28 -9.41
CA ILE A 161 19.83 12.95 -10.02
C ILE A 161 20.87 12.98 -11.16
N CYS A 162 20.78 13.95 -12.08
CA CYS A 162 21.78 14.09 -13.15
C CYS A 162 23.20 14.41 -12.64
N ARG A 163 23.35 15.11 -11.51
CA ARG A 163 24.66 15.39 -10.88
C ARG A 163 25.25 14.12 -10.27
N SER A 164 24.47 13.39 -9.48
CA SER A 164 24.89 12.16 -8.80
C SER A 164 25.33 11.07 -9.78
N TYR A 165 24.65 10.96 -10.92
CA TYR A 165 24.90 9.93 -11.94
C TYR A 165 25.70 10.44 -13.16
N GLU A 166 26.42 11.55 -13.02
CA GLU A 166 27.24 12.21 -14.06
C GLU A 166 26.55 12.46 -15.43
N ILE A 167 25.22 12.45 -15.48
CA ILE A 167 24.46 12.55 -16.73
C ILE A 167 24.62 13.96 -17.31
N LYS A 168 25.12 14.09 -18.54
CA LYS A 168 25.57 15.38 -19.10
C LYS A 168 24.50 16.07 -19.96
N GLY A 169 24.45 17.40 -19.91
CA GLY A 169 23.61 18.22 -20.80
C GLY A 169 22.23 18.65 -20.28
N PHE A 170 21.96 18.52 -18.97
CA PHE A 170 20.67 18.88 -18.36
C PHE A 170 20.48 20.37 -18.05
N SER A 171 21.56 21.15 -17.87
CA SER A 171 21.52 22.45 -17.15
C SER A 171 20.46 23.45 -17.64
N ASN A 172 20.26 23.51 -18.95
CA ASN A 172 19.34 24.45 -19.62
C ASN A 172 18.06 23.77 -20.16
N LYS A 173 17.83 22.50 -19.83
CA LYS A 173 16.65 21.74 -20.29
C LYS A 173 15.43 22.04 -19.42
N LYS A 174 14.23 21.88 -20.02
CA LYS A 174 12.95 21.87 -19.31
C LYS A 174 12.73 20.50 -18.64
N LYS A 175 11.91 20.44 -17.59
CA LYS A 175 11.62 19.24 -16.77
C LYS A 175 11.50 17.95 -17.60
N SER A 176 10.57 17.89 -18.55
CA SER A 176 10.35 16.69 -19.38
C SER A 176 11.62 16.20 -20.10
N LEU A 177 12.40 17.12 -20.69
CA LEU A 177 13.64 16.80 -21.39
C LEU A 177 14.81 16.40 -20.45
N ILE A 178 14.66 16.63 -19.14
CA ILE A 178 15.56 16.08 -18.11
C ILE A 178 15.08 14.69 -17.70
N ILE A 179 13.76 14.48 -17.53
CA ILE A 179 13.18 13.16 -17.26
C ILE A 179 13.53 12.17 -18.39
N ASP A 180 13.33 12.57 -19.64
CA ASP A 180 13.73 11.79 -20.83
C ASP A 180 15.23 11.41 -20.73
N LEU A 181 16.09 12.37 -20.40
CA LEU A 181 17.55 12.20 -20.32
C LEU A 181 18.01 11.33 -19.13
N ILE A 182 17.28 11.32 -18.02
CA ILE A 182 17.50 10.36 -16.91
C ILE A 182 17.03 8.97 -17.32
N THR A 183 15.87 8.88 -17.96
CA THR A 183 15.24 7.61 -18.39
C THR A 183 16.10 6.90 -19.44
N ASP A 184 16.54 7.62 -20.48
CA ASP A 184 17.43 7.12 -21.53
C ASP A 184 18.76 6.62 -20.94
N ALA A 185 19.36 7.37 -20.01
CA ALA A 185 20.62 7.00 -19.37
C ALA A 185 20.47 5.80 -18.41
N PHE A 186 19.36 5.70 -17.69
CA PHE A 186 19.09 4.61 -16.76
C PHE A 186 18.90 3.26 -17.48
N PHE A 187 18.21 3.26 -18.63
CA PHE A 187 17.96 2.06 -19.42
C PHE A 187 19.01 1.77 -20.50
N GLN A 188 20.05 2.60 -20.64
CA GLN A 188 21.15 2.37 -21.59
C GLN A 188 21.96 1.10 -21.24
N ASP A 189 22.27 0.93 -19.97
CA ASP A 189 23.01 -0.20 -19.39
C ASP A 189 22.74 -0.28 -17.88
N PHE A 190 23.33 -1.24 -17.18
CA PHE A 190 23.06 -1.47 -15.75
C PHE A 190 23.83 -0.56 -14.79
N SER A 191 24.69 0.36 -15.25
CA SER A 191 25.61 1.11 -14.37
C SER A 191 24.88 1.93 -13.31
N ILE A 192 23.82 2.67 -13.70
CA ILE A 192 23.03 3.48 -12.76
C ILE A 192 22.18 2.58 -11.84
N LEU A 193 21.59 1.50 -12.38
CA LEU A 193 20.87 0.50 -11.58
C LEU A 193 21.75 -0.12 -10.49
N LYS A 194 22.97 -0.55 -10.84
CA LYS A 194 23.91 -1.12 -9.86
C LYS A 194 24.33 -0.08 -8.81
N GLN A 195 24.49 1.19 -9.19
CA GLN A 195 24.82 2.26 -8.24
C GLN A 195 23.64 2.60 -7.29
N GLU A 196 22.39 2.64 -7.76
CA GLU A 196 21.22 2.76 -6.87
C GLU A 196 21.17 1.58 -5.88
N LEU A 197 21.26 0.33 -6.37
CA LEU A 197 21.20 -0.88 -5.55
C LEU A 197 22.35 -0.99 -4.53
N ALA A 198 23.56 -0.55 -4.89
CA ALA A 198 24.73 -0.53 -3.99
C ALA A 198 24.69 0.60 -2.94
N GLN A 199 23.79 1.58 -3.10
CA GLN A 199 23.55 2.66 -2.13
C GLN A 199 22.30 2.42 -1.25
N MET A 200 21.45 1.44 -1.60
CA MET A 200 20.34 1.02 -0.74
C MET A 200 20.88 0.40 0.57
N PRO A 201 20.33 0.76 1.74
CA PRO A 201 20.50 -0.05 2.94
C PRO A 201 20.03 -1.48 2.67
N HIS A 202 20.69 -2.48 3.26
CA HIS A 202 20.30 -3.89 3.12
C HIS A 202 18.79 -4.11 3.30
N ARG A 203 18.21 -3.44 4.30
CA ARG A 203 16.81 -3.59 4.71
C ARG A 203 15.81 -2.88 3.76
N ILE A 204 16.30 -2.25 2.70
CA ILE A 204 15.56 -1.77 1.51
C ILE A 204 15.85 -2.66 0.29
N LEU A 205 17.11 -3.09 0.11
CA LEU A 205 17.50 -4.02 -0.96
C LEU A 205 16.76 -5.38 -0.85
N ASP A 206 16.57 -5.89 0.37
CA ASP A 206 15.75 -7.09 0.63
C ASP A 206 14.31 -6.91 0.12
N ILE A 207 13.72 -5.73 0.36
CA ILE A 207 12.36 -5.40 -0.10
C ILE A 207 12.29 -5.28 -1.62
N PHE A 208 13.33 -4.74 -2.25
CA PHE A 208 13.47 -4.66 -3.70
C PHE A 208 13.50 -6.07 -4.31
N VAL A 209 14.34 -6.94 -3.74
CA VAL A 209 14.51 -8.33 -4.18
C VAL A 209 13.25 -9.17 -3.93
N ASP A 210 12.52 -8.96 -2.83
CA ASP A 210 11.25 -9.64 -2.57
C ASP A 210 10.09 -9.10 -3.43
N THR A 211 10.10 -7.81 -3.79
CA THR A 211 9.19 -7.25 -4.82
C THR A 211 9.40 -7.96 -6.16
N TYR A 212 10.66 -8.15 -6.57
CA TYR A 212 11.02 -8.91 -7.77
C TYR A 212 10.56 -10.37 -7.70
N LYS A 213 10.91 -11.11 -6.63
CA LYS A 213 10.53 -12.53 -6.45
C LYS A 213 9.00 -12.74 -6.46
N THR A 214 8.23 -11.80 -5.92
CA THR A 214 6.77 -11.93 -5.78
C THR A 214 5.98 -11.36 -6.96
N GLY A 215 6.60 -10.56 -7.82
CA GLY A 215 5.93 -9.85 -8.92
C GLY A 215 4.89 -8.85 -8.45
N LYS A 216 5.04 -8.30 -7.23
CA LYS A 216 4.11 -7.36 -6.59
C LYS A 216 4.86 -6.35 -5.75
N ASN A 217 4.52 -5.07 -5.89
CA ASN A 217 4.95 -4.01 -4.97
C ASN A 217 4.70 -4.40 -3.51
N VAL A 218 5.75 -4.40 -2.70
CA VAL A 218 5.70 -4.94 -1.33
C VAL A 218 4.95 -4.00 -0.40
N ASN A 219 3.94 -4.58 0.25
CA ASN A 219 3.30 -4.03 1.44
C ASN A 219 4.28 -4.12 2.61
N THR A 220 4.69 -2.97 3.16
CA THR A 220 5.45 -2.97 4.40
C THR A 220 4.52 -3.32 5.56
N ASN A 221 4.64 -4.55 6.08
CA ASN A 221 4.09 -4.91 7.39
C ASN A 221 4.75 -4.08 8.52
N TYR A 222 5.88 -3.43 8.24
CA TYR A 222 6.43 -2.34 9.05
C TYR A 222 5.54 -1.10 8.93
N ASP A 223 4.96 -0.70 10.06
CA ASP A 223 4.60 0.69 10.35
C ASP A 223 5.79 1.62 10.00
N PHE A 224 5.57 2.72 9.27
CA PHE A 224 6.66 3.64 8.93
C PHE A 224 7.38 4.24 10.14
N HIS A 225 6.73 4.37 11.31
CA HIS A 225 7.41 4.74 12.53
C HIS A 225 8.33 3.62 13.04
N ALA A 226 7.93 2.36 12.88
CA ALA A 226 8.80 1.22 13.16
C ALA A 226 9.93 1.10 12.12
N LEU A 227 9.70 1.45 10.84
CA LEU A 227 10.73 1.47 9.81
C LEU A 227 11.76 2.58 10.07
N ASN A 228 11.33 3.81 10.37
CA ASN A 228 12.22 4.90 10.78
C ASN A 228 13.04 4.55 12.03
N ALA A 229 12.40 3.93 13.04
CA ALA A 229 13.09 3.47 14.24
C ALA A 229 14.06 2.30 13.98
N TYR A 230 13.80 1.47 12.97
CA TYR A 230 14.67 0.35 12.58
C TYR A 230 15.88 0.82 11.78
N LEU A 231 15.69 1.76 10.84
CA LEU A 231 16.74 2.33 9.99
C LEU A 231 17.60 3.39 10.71
N GLY A 232 17.24 3.79 11.93
CA GLY A 232 17.96 4.81 12.71
C GLY A 232 17.86 6.24 12.15
N MET A 233 17.09 6.46 11.09
CA MET A 233 16.98 7.73 10.38
C MET A 233 15.57 7.98 9.84
N ASP A 234 15.25 9.24 9.54
CA ASP A 234 14.01 9.59 8.85
C ASP A 234 14.06 9.07 7.41
N PHE A 235 13.10 8.22 7.05
CA PHE A 235 12.99 7.65 5.72
C PHE A 235 12.92 8.72 4.61
N GLN A 236 12.38 9.92 4.86
CA GLN A 236 12.37 11.04 3.90
C GLN A 236 13.77 11.57 3.51
N VAL A 237 14.83 11.12 4.19
CA VAL A 237 16.22 11.37 3.81
C VAL A 237 16.74 10.27 2.86
N LEU A 238 16.28 9.03 2.98
CA LEU A 238 16.60 7.94 2.04
C LEU A 238 15.94 8.15 0.67
N GLU A 239 14.67 8.56 0.64
CA GLU A 239 13.91 8.82 -0.60
C GLU A 239 14.58 9.86 -1.52
N ARG A 240 15.40 10.77 -0.97
CA ARG A 240 16.11 11.78 -1.76
C ARG A 240 17.33 11.24 -2.52
N HIS A 241 17.75 10.01 -2.22
CA HIS A 241 18.97 9.40 -2.75
C HIS A 241 18.68 8.10 -3.52
N LEU A 242 17.40 7.73 -3.70
CA LEU A 242 16.94 6.60 -4.50
C LEU A 242 15.80 7.08 -5.37
N PHE A 243 15.98 7.12 -6.70
CA PHE A 243 14.96 7.58 -7.65
C PHE A 243 14.26 6.44 -8.39
N ILE A 244 14.77 5.20 -8.30
CA ILE A 244 14.18 4.04 -8.97
C ILE A 244 12.96 3.44 -8.22
N LEU A 245 12.47 4.11 -7.18
CA LEU A 245 11.31 3.72 -6.38
C LEU A 245 10.75 4.92 -5.58
N ARG A 246 9.50 4.83 -5.11
CA ARG A 246 8.82 5.84 -4.28
C ARG A 246 8.10 5.18 -3.10
N PHE A 247 7.98 5.90 -1.99
CA PHE A 247 7.28 5.45 -0.79
C PHE A 247 5.94 6.21 -0.67
N ASP A 248 4.81 5.52 -0.81
CA ASP A 248 3.51 6.14 -0.50
C ASP A 248 3.33 6.15 1.02
N ILE A 249 3.80 7.23 1.65
CA ILE A 249 3.71 7.48 3.10
C ILE A 249 2.26 7.37 3.61
N ARG A 250 1.25 7.69 2.78
CA ARG A 250 -0.17 7.64 3.18
C ARG A 250 -0.73 6.23 3.13
N SER A 251 -0.29 5.44 2.17
CA SER A 251 -0.80 4.10 1.91
C SER A 251 0.05 2.98 2.51
N GLU A 252 1.23 3.27 3.05
CA GLU A 252 2.17 2.28 3.62
C GLU A 252 2.55 1.16 2.63
N VAL A 253 3.01 1.59 1.45
CA VAL A 253 3.54 0.71 0.38
C VAL A 253 4.78 1.30 -0.28
N ILE A 254 5.65 0.42 -0.74
CA ILE A 254 6.81 0.76 -1.56
C ILE A 254 6.47 0.45 -3.02
N ILE A 255 6.74 1.41 -3.89
CA ILE A 255 6.33 1.38 -5.30
C ILE A 255 7.59 1.40 -6.14
N ILE A 256 7.81 0.33 -6.89
CA ILE A 256 8.94 0.18 -7.81
C ILE A 256 8.36 0.14 -9.23
N PRO A 257 8.82 1.00 -10.17
CA PRO A 257 8.31 1.01 -11.53
C PRO A 257 8.44 -0.32 -12.26
N GLN A 258 7.48 -0.62 -13.14
CA GLN A 258 7.43 -1.90 -13.84
C GLN A 258 8.57 -2.03 -14.88
N ASP A 259 9.02 -0.92 -15.45
CA ASP A 259 10.19 -0.85 -16.33
C ASP A 259 11.52 -1.00 -15.56
N VAL A 260 11.66 -0.38 -14.38
CA VAL A 260 12.77 -0.65 -13.44
C VAL A 260 12.85 -2.14 -13.08
N MET A 261 11.71 -2.77 -12.74
CA MET A 261 11.64 -4.21 -12.45
C MET A 261 12.03 -5.08 -13.65
N ASN A 262 11.71 -4.65 -14.88
CA ASN A 262 12.11 -5.34 -16.09
C ASN A 262 13.63 -5.22 -16.34
N HIS A 263 14.22 -4.04 -16.12
CA HIS A 263 15.66 -3.80 -16.23
C HIS A 263 16.46 -4.59 -15.18
N PHE A 264 15.95 -4.62 -13.94
CA PHE A 264 16.51 -5.48 -12.89
C PHE A 264 16.42 -6.97 -13.24
N SER A 265 15.33 -7.43 -13.85
CA SER A 265 15.22 -8.81 -14.33
C SER A 265 16.28 -9.14 -15.40
N GLN A 266 16.60 -8.21 -16.29
CA GLN A 266 17.66 -8.38 -17.29
C GLN A 266 19.03 -8.47 -16.61
N TYR A 267 19.36 -7.51 -15.75
CA TYR A 267 20.58 -7.51 -14.93
C TYR A 267 20.78 -8.82 -14.15
N VAL A 268 19.74 -9.29 -13.45
CA VAL A 268 19.77 -10.55 -12.68
C VAL A 268 20.02 -11.78 -13.57
N ASN A 269 19.53 -11.80 -14.81
CA ASN A 269 19.83 -12.88 -15.76
C ASN A 269 21.28 -12.80 -16.27
N ASP A 270 21.78 -11.61 -16.58
CA ASP A 270 23.12 -11.39 -17.14
C ASP A 270 24.24 -11.71 -16.12
N ILE A 271 23.99 -11.51 -14.82
CA ILE A 271 24.90 -11.99 -13.75
C ILE A 271 24.70 -13.48 -13.39
N GLY A 272 23.78 -14.19 -14.06
CA GLY A 272 23.55 -15.62 -13.86
C GLY A 272 22.66 -16.00 -12.65
N GLY A 273 21.91 -15.06 -12.09
CA GLY A 273 20.90 -15.30 -11.04
C GLY A 273 21.07 -14.44 -9.78
N LEU A 274 20.02 -14.41 -8.95
CA LEU A 274 19.97 -13.61 -7.71
C LEU A 274 21.10 -13.92 -6.72
N ASP A 275 21.60 -15.16 -6.68
CA ASP A 275 22.66 -15.56 -5.76
C ASP A 275 23.98 -14.82 -6.03
N ASN A 276 24.17 -14.30 -7.25
CA ASN A 276 25.33 -13.50 -7.65
C ASN A 276 25.14 -11.99 -7.44
N LEU A 277 23.96 -11.52 -7.00
CA LEU A 277 23.62 -10.11 -6.86
C LEU A 277 24.53 -9.38 -5.85
N LEU A 278 24.64 -9.90 -4.62
CA LEU A 278 25.50 -9.28 -3.60
C LEU A 278 26.99 -9.36 -3.97
N PRO A 279 27.54 -10.49 -4.46
CA PRO A 279 28.88 -10.55 -5.03
C PRO A 279 29.15 -9.50 -6.12
N ASP A 280 28.24 -9.33 -7.09
CA ASP A 280 28.46 -8.42 -8.21
C ASP A 280 28.31 -6.92 -7.83
N LEU A 281 27.42 -6.59 -6.88
CA LEU A 281 27.34 -5.24 -6.31
C LEU A 281 28.61 -4.90 -5.49
N LEU A 282 29.19 -5.86 -4.76
CA LEU A 282 30.44 -5.68 -4.03
C LEU A 282 31.64 -5.35 -4.94
N THR A 283 31.64 -5.78 -6.22
CA THR A 283 32.75 -5.45 -7.15
C THR A 283 32.86 -3.97 -7.50
N ILE A 284 31.80 -3.19 -7.32
CA ILE A 284 31.81 -1.73 -7.52
C ILE A 284 32.42 -1.03 -6.31
N ASN A 285 32.08 -1.48 -5.10
CA ASN A 285 32.50 -0.88 -3.84
C ASN A 285 33.90 -1.37 -3.40
N ASN A 286 34.92 -1.11 -4.22
CA ASN A 286 36.31 -1.35 -3.81
C ASN A 286 36.63 -0.58 -2.52
N ASP A 287 36.94 -1.32 -1.45
CA ASP A 287 37.25 -0.84 -0.09
C ASP A 287 36.21 0.08 0.59
N VAL A 288 34.93 -0.06 0.23
CA VAL A 288 33.81 0.46 1.04
C VAL A 288 32.88 -0.71 1.39
N PRO A 289 32.69 -1.05 2.68
CA PRO A 289 31.69 -2.03 3.06
C PRO A 289 30.30 -1.67 2.52
N PHE A 290 29.46 -2.68 2.28
CA PHE A 290 28.01 -2.44 2.32
C PHE A 290 27.73 -1.73 3.65
N LEU A 291 27.05 -0.57 3.60
CA LEU A 291 26.97 0.32 4.75
C LEU A 291 26.14 -0.32 5.86
N ASP A 292 26.82 -0.82 6.89
CA ASP A 292 26.23 -1.13 8.18
C ASP A 292 25.47 0.10 8.70
N GLU A 293 24.40 -0.13 9.46
CA GLU A 293 23.42 0.93 9.79
C GLU A 293 24.06 2.10 10.58
N ASP A 294 25.13 1.83 11.34
CA ASP A 294 25.95 2.85 12.02
C ASP A 294 26.82 3.71 11.06
N ASP A 295 27.33 3.13 9.97
CA ASP A 295 28.27 3.80 9.05
C ASP A 295 27.54 4.70 8.04
N TYR A 296 26.30 4.36 7.66
CA TYR A 296 25.42 5.25 6.90
C TYR A 296 25.13 6.55 7.67
N LEU A 297 24.95 6.44 9.00
CA LEU A 297 24.79 7.58 9.91
C LEU A 297 26.07 8.41 10.05
N MET A 298 27.25 7.78 10.08
CA MET A 298 28.54 8.49 10.05
C MET A 298 28.73 9.29 8.75
N LYS A 299 28.55 8.65 7.58
CA LYS A 299 28.80 9.26 6.27
C LYS A 299 27.90 10.48 6.03
N ASN A 300 26.62 10.40 6.41
CA ASN A 300 25.70 11.53 6.31
C ASN A 300 25.92 12.60 7.40
N ARG A 301 26.39 12.24 8.60
CA ARG A 301 26.86 13.23 9.59
C ARG A 301 28.00 14.09 9.07
N ILE A 302 28.90 13.55 8.24
CA ILE A 302 29.99 14.33 7.64
C ILE A 302 29.43 15.40 6.69
N PHE A 303 28.48 15.08 5.81
CA PHE A 303 27.82 16.06 4.94
C PHE A 303 27.06 17.15 5.72
N TYR A 304 26.31 16.77 6.77
CA TYR A 304 25.65 17.73 7.65
C TYR A 304 26.65 18.61 8.42
N THR A 305 27.78 18.07 8.86
CA THR A 305 28.82 18.82 9.59
C THR A 305 29.53 19.81 8.67
N ILE A 306 29.88 19.43 7.45
CA ILE A 306 30.49 20.33 6.45
C ILE A 306 29.54 21.49 6.11
N SER A 307 28.23 21.23 6.01
CA SER A 307 27.21 22.26 5.76
C SER A 307 27.01 23.25 6.92
N ILE A 308 27.41 22.90 8.14
CA ILE A 308 27.32 23.76 9.33
C ILE A 308 28.64 24.51 9.60
N VAL A 309 29.79 23.85 9.43
CA VAL A 309 31.12 24.45 9.71
C VAL A 309 31.46 25.61 8.75
N ILE A 310 31.01 25.56 7.49
CA ILE A 310 31.29 26.62 6.50
C ILE A 310 30.55 27.95 6.79
N ARG A 311 29.63 28.00 7.77
CA ARG A 311 28.90 29.22 8.18
C ARG A 311 29.34 29.86 9.49
N LEU A 312 30.45 29.44 10.10
CA LEU A 312 30.95 30.00 11.38
C LEU A 312 32.41 30.50 11.36
N THR A 313 32.98 30.79 10.18
CA THR A 313 34.33 31.36 10.04
C THR A 313 34.40 32.57 9.10
N ASN A 314 33.28 33.28 8.85
CA ASN A 314 33.25 34.53 8.08
C ASN A 314 31.96 35.35 8.37
N LEU A 315 31.71 35.69 9.64
CA LEU A 315 30.98 36.88 10.10
C LEU A 315 31.09 37.01 11.64
#